data_AF-A0A1Q4L522-F1
#
_entry.id   AF-A0A1Q4L522-F1
#
_cell.length_a   1.000
_cell.length_b   1.000
_cell.length_c   1.000
_cell.angle_alpha   90.00
_cell.angle_beta   90.00
_cell.angle_gamma   90.00
#
_symmetry.space_group_name_H-M   'P 1'
#
loop_
_entity.id
_entity.type
_entity.pdbx_description
1 polymer ?
#
loop_
_entity_poly.entity_id
_entity_poly.type
_entity_poly.pdbx_seq_one_letter_code
_entity_poly.pdbx_strand_id
1 'polypeptide(L)' 'MSQQNLYMIVHVDQVKNEVHLKKHLFNKKVVVKVSEDELAAYVEFMNEEVEHGSSPYVEYDEERGIIC' A
#
# COMPACT_ATOMS: atom_id res chain seq x y z
N MET A 1 13.91 -13.88 -12.06
CA MET A 1 12.51 -13.99 -11.59
C MET A 1 12.34 -12.91 -10.55
N SER A 2 11.68 -11.81 -10.90
CA SER A 2 11.41 -10.68 -10.01
C SER A 2 10.54 -11.20 -8.87
N GLN A 3 11.04 -11.18 -7.64
CA GLN A 3 10.18 -11.46 -6.49
C GLN A 3 9.08 -10.42 -6.52
N GLN A 4 7.83 -10.84 -6.74
CA GLN A 4 6.68 -9.95 -6.63
C GLN A 4 6.70 -9.40 -5.20
N ASN A 5 7.11 -8.13 -5.06
CA ASN A 5 7.16 -7.45 -3.78
C ASN A 5 5.75 -6.95 -3.45
N LEU A 6 4.84 -7.91 -3.25
CA LEU A 6 3.48 -7.64 -2.83
C LEU A 6 3.47 -7.29 -1.34
N TYR A 7 2.87 -6.15 -1.04
CA TYR A 7 2.66 -5.64 0.30
C TYR A 7 1.17 -5.40 0.50
N MET A 8 0.68 -5.72 1.70
CA MET A 8 -0.69 -5.42 2.07
C MET A 8 -0.76 -3.99 2.59
N ILE A 9 -1.69 -3.18 2.09
CA ILE A 9 -2.02 -1.90 2.69
C ILE A 9 -2.73 -2.18 4.02
N VAL A 10 -2.17 -1.66 5.11
CA VAL A 10 -2.75 -1.82 6.45
C VAL A 10 -3.39 -0.54 6.96
N HIS A 11 -2.94 0.61 6.46
CA HIS A 11 -3.44 1.90 6.87
C HIS A 11 -3.08 2.97 5.83
N VAL A 12 -3.95 3.96 5.67
CA VAL A 12 -3.69 5.16 4.86
C VAL A 12 -3.95 6.37 5.77
N ASP A 13 -2.89 7.12 6.07
CA ASP A 13 -2.94 8.35 6.86
C ASP A 13 -3.10 9.54 5.91
N GLN A 14 -4.34 10.04 5.83
CA GLN A 14 -4.68 11.16 4.96
C GLN A 14 -4.12 12.50 5.44
N VAL A 15 -3.79 12.62 6.73
CA VAL A 15 -3.29 13.88 7.31
C VAL A 15 -1.81 14.06 6.98
N LYS A 16 -1.08 12.94 6.90
CA LYS A 16 0.36 12.92 6.60
C LYS A 16 0.70 12.53 5.17
N ASN A 17 -0.30 12.16 4.38
CA ASN A 17 -0.14 11.60 3.04
C ASN A 17 0.75 10.35 3.03
N GLU A 18 0.47 9.42 3.96
CA GLU A 18 1.28 8.23 4.20
C GLU A 18 0.47 6.94 4.01
N VAL A 19 1.00 6.00 3.22
CA VAL A 19 0.45 4.65 3.04
C VAL A 19 1.32 3.67 3.80
N HIS A 20 0.72 2.96 4.74
CA HIS A 20 1.40 1.95 5.55
C HIS A 20 1.20 0.58 4.90
N LEU A 21 2.32 -0.04 4.58
CA LEU A 21 2.42 -1.31 3.92
C LEU A 21 2.97 -2.37 4.88
N LYS A 22 2.49 -3.60 4.77
CA LYS A 22 2.99 -4.74 5.54
C LYS A 22 3.20 -5.96 4.65
N LYS A 23 4.42 -6.52 4.68
CA LYS A 23 4.73 -7.80 4.03
C LYS A 23 4.68 -8.92 5.05
N HIS A 24 3.74 -9.84 4.85
CA HIS A 24 3.45 -10.88 5.83
C HIS A 24 4.62 -11.84 6.04
N LEU A 25 5.33 -12.20 4.97
CA LEU A 25 6.42 -13.19 4.99
C LEU A 25 7.62 -12.76 5.86
N PHE A 26 7.81 -11.46 6.10
CA PHE A 26 8.95 -10.93 6.86
C PHE A 26 8.52 -10.04 8.03
N ASN A 27 7.21 -9.94 8.29
CA ASN A 27 6.62 -8.97 9.21
C ASN A 27 7.16 -7.53 9.00
N LYS A 28 7.58 -7.23 7.77
CA LYS A 28 8.21 -5.95 7.41
C LYS A 28 7.10 -4.92 7.24
N LYS A 29 7.25 -3.78 7.92
CA LYS A 29 6.38 -2.62 7.79
C LYS A 29 7.12 -1.53 7.04
N VAL A 30 6.45 -0.91 6.10
CA VAL A 30 6.98 0.19 5.30
C VAL A 30 5.97 1.32 5.31
N VAL A 31 6.45 2.56 5.38
CA VAL A 31 5.62 3.75 5.23
C VAL A 31 6.07 4.44 3.96
N VAL A 32 5.13 4.65 3.04
CA VAL A 32 5.36 5.32 1.77
C VAL A 32 4.65 6.66 1.81
N LYS A 33 5.38 7.74 1.51
CA LYS A 33 4.76 9.04 1.30
C LYS A 33 4.28 9.12 -0.14
N VAL A 34 3.01 9.44 -0.31
CA VAL A 34 2.35 9.56 -1.61
C VAL A 34 1.83 10.97 -1.79
N SER A 35 1.49 11.34 -3.02
CA SER A 35 0.86 12.62 -3.31
C SER A 35 -0.61 12.60 -2.87
N GLU A 36 -1.25 13.77 -2.70
CA GLU A 36 -2.67 13.84 -2.33
C GLU A 36 -3.58 13.15 -3.36
N ASP A 37 -3.26 13.26 -4.65
CA ASP A 37 -4.00 12.59 -5.73
C ASP A 37 -3.88 11.05 -5.63
N GLU A 38 -2.68 10.55 -5.37
CA GLU A 38 -2.42 9.11 -5.20
C GLU A 38 -3.08 8.58 -3.91
N LEU A 39 -3.05 9.37 -2.85
CA LEU A 39 -3.69 9.06 -1.57
C LEU A 39 -5.19 8.85 -1.74
N ALA A 40 -5.87 9.71 -2.49
CA ALA A 40 -7.30 9.57 -2.79
C ALA A 40 -7.59 8.25 -3.50
N ALA A 41 -6.76 7.88 -4.48
CA ALA A 41 -6.87 6.60 -5.18
C ALA A 41 -6.69 5.41 -4.23
N TYR A 42 -5.72 5.44 -3.31
CA TYR A 42 -5.52 4.35 -2.34
C TYR A 42 -6.65 4.26 -1.30
N VAL A 43 -7.27 5.37 -0.94
CA VAL A 43 -8.44 5.38 -0.05
C VAL A 43 -9.65 4.74 -0.73
N GLU A 44 -9.89 5.10 -1.99
CA GLU A 44 -10.97 4.51 -2.79
C GLU A 44 -10.72 3.01 -3.00
N PHE A 45 -9.50 2.62 -3.37
CA PHE A 45 -9.09 1.22 -3.49
C PHE A 45 -9.31 0.42 -2.20
N MET A 46 -8.92 0.98 -1.04
CA MET A 46 -9.15 0.35 0.26
C MET A 46 -10.64 0.14 0.55
N ASN A 47 -11.49 1.12 0.22
CA ASN A 47 -12.93 0.99 0.42
C ASN A 47 -13.53 -0.08 -0.50
N GLU A 48 -13.15 -0.10 -1.78
CA GLU A 48 -13.60 -1.10 -2.75
C GLU A 48 -13.19 -2.53 -2.34
N GLU A 49 -11.93 -2.73 -1.95
CA GLU A 49 -11.43 -4.03 -1.49
C GLU A 49 -12.16 -4.52 -0.22
N VAL A 50 -12.49 -3.61 0.71
CA VAL A 50 -13.29 -3.93 1.91
C VAL A 50 -14.72 -4.31 1.54
N GLU A 51 -15.35 -3.60 0.60
CA GLU A 51 -16.70 -3.92 0.11
C GLU A 51 -16.76 -5.28 -0.58
N HIS A 52 -15.70 -5.64 -1.32
CA HIS A 52 -15.60 -6.93 -2.00
C HIS A 52 -15.09 -8.08 -1.11
N GLY A 53 -14.71 -7.79 0.13
CA GLY A 53 -14.11 -8.78 1.04
C GLY A 53 -12.75 -9.29 0.56
N SER A 54 -12.09 -8.53 -0.30
CA SER A 54 -10.75 -8.78 -0.82
C SER A 54 -9.67 -8.20 0.09
N SER A 55 -8.42 -8.54 -0.17
CA SER A 55 -7.28 -8.06 0.62
C SER A 55 -6.48 -7.05 -0.21
N PRO A 56 -6.30 -5.81 0.27
CA PRO A 56 -5.70 -4.74 -0.50
C PRO A 56 -4.18 -4.95 -0.60
N TYR A 57 -3.74 -5.68 -1.62
CA TYR A 57 -2.34 -5.90 -1.94
C TYR A 57 -1.88 -5.00 -3.07
N VAL A 58 -0.69 -4.41 -2.92
CA VAL A 58 -0.04 -3.57 -3.93
C VAL A 58 1.39 -4.01 -4.15
N GLU A 59 1.92 -3.75 -5.35
CA GLU A 59 3.34 -3.93 -5.62
C GLU A 59 4.12 -2.74 -5.07
N TYR A 60 5.19 -3.04 -4.34
CA TYR A 60 6.08 -2.02 -3.77
C TYR A 60 7.50 -2.23 -4.27
N ASP A 61 8.04 -1.22 -4.94
CA ASP A 61 9.43 -1.18 -5.34
C ASP A 61 10.29 -0.73 -4.15
N GLU A 62 10.97 -1.69 -3.51
CA GLU A 62 11.83 -1.43 -2.36
C GLU A 62 13.10 -0.62 -2.70
N GLU A 63 13.55 -0.66 -3.97
CA GLU A 63 14.74 0.07 -4.40
C GLU A 63 14.43 1.55 -4.60
N ARG A 64 13.26 1.85 -5.17
CA ARG A 64 12.81 3.21 -5.46
C ARG A 64 11.95 3.82 -4.35
N GLY A 65 11.40 2.99 -3.48
CA GLY A 65 10.56 3.40 -2.38
C GLY A 65 9.15 3.84 -2.80
N ILE A 66 8.64 3.34 -3.92
CA ILE A 66 7.34 3.72 -4.50
C ILE A 66 6.40 2.52 -4.59
N ILE A 67 5.09 2.80 -4.57
CA ILE A 67 4.05 1.82 -4.89
C ILE A 67 3.86 1.86 -6.41
N CYS A 68 3.87 0.69 -7.06
CA CYS A 68 3.72 0.53 -8.50
C CYS A 68 2.29 0.12 -8.89
#